data_AF-A0A6C0KCN3-F1
#
_entry.id   AF-A0A6C0KCN3-F1
#
_cell.length_a   1.000
_cell.length_b   1.000
_cell.length_c   1.000
_cell.angle_alpha   90.00
_cell.angle_beta   90.00
_cell.angle_gamma   90.00
#
_symmetry.space_group_name_H-M   'P 1'
#
loop_
_entity.id
_entity.type
_entity.pdbx_description
1 polymer ?
#
loop_
_entity_poly.entity_id
_entity_poly.type
_entity_poly.pdbx_seq_one_letter_code
_entity_poly.pdbx_strand_id
1 'polypeptide(L)'
;MKYAVEFIGTFMFLSVILSHPEPIPIAIALAAVIFFGATVSGAHYNPAVSVMMAMDGRMPVSEMIGYILAQVAGAAVALLVYNKYIKNKK
;
A
#
# COMPACT_ATOMS: atom_id res chain seq x y z
N MET A 1 5.48 -7.40 12.13
CA MET A 1 6.10 -7.07 10.83
C MET A 1 5.06 -6.87 9.72
N LYS A 2 4.04 -7.74 9.58
CA LYS A 2 2.92 -7.62 8.62
C LYS A 2 2.42 -6.18 8.39
N TYR A 3 1.97 -5.49 9.44
CA TYR A 3 1.44 -4.13 9.36
C TYR A 3 2.46 -3.09 8.88
N ALA A 4 3.75 -3.25 9.24
CA ALA A 4 4.81 -2.36 8.77
C ALA A 4 5.05 -2.55 7.27
N VAL A 5 5.00 -3.79 6.78
CA VAL A 5 5.10 -4.09 5.34
C VAL A 5 3.93 -3.48 4.58
N GLU A 6 2.70 -3.64 5.09
CA GLU A 6 1.50 -3.03 4.51
C GLU A 6 1.59 -1.49 4.45
N PHE A 7 2.06 -0.85 5.52
CA PHE A 7 2.30 0.58 5.56
C PHE A 7 3.33 1.02 4.52
N ILE A 8 4.52 0.38 4.51
CA ILE A 8 5.64 0.74 3.62
C ILE A 8 5.26 0.51 2.15
N GLY A 9 4.67 -0.64 1.84
CA GLY A 9 4.26 -0.97 0.48
C GLY A 9 3.19 -0.02 -0.05
N THR A 10 2.18 0.30 0.77
CA THR A 10 1.14 1.29 0.40
C THR A 10 1.74 2.68 0.22
N PHE A 11 2.62 3.11 1.12
CA PHE A 11 3.34 4.38 1.01
C PHE A 11 4.10 4.49 -0.31
N MET A 12 4.89 3.47 -0.67
CA MET A 12 5.68 3.45 -1.90
C MET A 12 4.80 3.42 -3.15
N PHE A 13 3.81 2.52 -3.18
CA PHE A 13 2.89 2.37 -4.30
C PHE A 13 2.12 3.67 -4.59
N LEU A 14 1.53 4.29 -3.57
CA LEU A 14 0.74 5.51 -3.74
C LEU A 14 1.62 6.75 -4.02
N SER A 15 2.86 6.77 -3.53
CA SER A 15 3.83 7.81 -3.90
C SER A 15 4.14 7.80 -5.41
N VAL A 16 4.18 6.61 -6.02
CA VAL A 16 4.34 6.48 -7.47
C VAL A 16 3.09 6.96 -8.19
N ILE A 17 1.88 6.59 -7.76
CA ILE A 17 0.64 7.11 -8.37
C ILE A 17 0.60 8.64 -8.37
N LEU A 18 0.95 9.28 -7.25
CA LEU A 18 0.95 10.75 -7.16
C LEU A 18 2.02 11.41 -8.05
N SER A 19 3.16 10.75 -8.22
CA SER A 19 4.30 11.30 -8.94
C SER A 19 4.31 10.97 -10.44
N HIS A 20 3.75 9.83 -10.82
CA HIS A 20 3.76 9.26 -12.16
C HIS A 20 2.40 8.59 -12.39
N PRO A 21 1.36 9.35 -12.75
CA PRO A 21 0.00 8.84 -12.93
C PRO A 21 -0.13 7.94 -14.17
N GLU A 22 0.94 7.77 -14.94
CA GLU A 22 0.98 6.91 -16.12
C GLU A 22 0.85 5.43 -15.71
N PRO A 23 0.15 4.59 -16.51
CA PRO A 23 -0.13 3.21 -16.12
C PRO A 23 1.10 2.32 -15.89
N ILE A 24 2.16 2.50 -16.69
CA ILE A 24 3.35 1.63 -16.64
C ILE A 24 4.12 1.78 -15.31
N PRO A 25 4.49 3.00 -14.86
CA PRO A 25 5.08 3.21 -13.53
C PRO A 25 4.27 2.61 -12.39
N ILE A 26 2.95 2.80 -12.41
CA ILE A 26 2.03 2.28 -11.38
C ILE A 26 2.08 0.76 -11.33
N ALA A 27 2.01 0.10 -12.49
CA ALA A 27 2.05 -1.36 -12.60
C ALA A 27 3.39 -1.92 -12.10
N ILE A 28 4.51 -1.29 -12.48
CA ILE A 28 5.85 -1.70 -12.02
C ILE A 28 5.98 -1.53 -10.50
N ALA A 29 5.53 -0.39 -9.97
CA ALA A 29 5.60 -0.13 -8.54
C ALA A 29 4.79 -1.14 -7.73
N LEU A 30 3.55 -1.44 -8.15
CA LEU A 30 2.70 -2.43 -7.50
C LEU A 30 3.35 -3.82 -7.55
N ALA A 31 3.84 -4.26 -8.71
CA ALA A 31 4.52 -5.53 -8.85
C ALA A 31 5.74 -5.62 -7.92
N ALA A 32 6.57 -4.58 -7.88
CA ALA A 32 7.77 -4.52 -7.04
C ALA A 32 7.45 -4.67 -5.54
N VAL A 33 6.47 -3.92 -5.03
CA VAL A 33 6.09 -4.03 -3.61
C VAL A 33 5.47 -5.39 -3.29
N ILE A 34 4.71 -5.98 -4.23
CA ILE A 34 4.16 -7.34 -4.06
C ILE A 34 5.29 -8.37 -3.95
N PHE A 35 6.26 -8.35 -4.87
CA PHE A 35 7.41 -9.27 -4.81
C PHE A 35 8.18 -9.15 -3.50
N PHE A 36 8.29 -7.95 -2.95
CA PHE A 36 8.98 -7.72 -1.68
C PHE A 36 8.18 -8.22 -0.47
N GLY A 37 6.88 -7.93 -0.39
CA GLY A 37 6.10 -8.13 0.83
C GLY A 37 5.21 -9.36 0.88
N ALA A 38 5.07 -10.10 -0.22
CA ALA A 38 4.11 -11.22 -0.34
C ALA A 38 4.32 -12.28 0.74
N THR A 39 5.56 -12.70 1.01
CA THR A 39 5.86 -13.75 2.00
C THR A 39 5.71 -13.29 3.45
N VAL A 40 5.68 -11.98 3.71
CA VAL A 40 5.61 -11.42 5.06
C VAL A 40 4.19 -11.03 5.44
N SER A 41 3.45 -10.40 4.52
CA SER A 41 2.13 -9.80 4.78
C SER A 41 1.01 -10.31 3.89
N GLY A 42 1.32 -11.01 2.79
CA GLY A 42 0.38 -11.24 1.70
C GLY A 42 0.30 -10.07 0.72
N ALA A 43 0.96 -8.94 1.01
CA ALA A 43 1.11 -7.78 0.13
C ALA A 43 -0.22 -7.24 -0.40
N HIS A 44 -1.16 -6.94 0.50
CA HIS A 44 -2.48 -6.47 0.12
C HIS A 44 -2.44 -5.02 -0.39
N TYR A 45 -1.79 -4.14 0.37
CA TYR A 45 -1.60 -2.71 0.10
C TYR A 45 -2.89 -1.94 -0.25
N ASN A 46 -4.04 -2.51 0.07
CA ASN A 46 -5.36 -2.07 -0.33
C ASN A 46 -6.43 -2.63 0.62
N PRO A 47 -7.27 -1.76 1.23
CA PRO A 47 -8.36 -2.20 2.11
C PRO A 47 -9.34 -3.17 1.45
N ALA A 48 -9.68 -2.98 0.17
CA ALA A 48 -10.59 -3.86 -0.55
C ALA A 48 -10.00 -5.27 -0.72
N VAL A 49 -8.68 -5.37 -0.95
CA VAL A 49 -7.98 -6.66 -1.02
C VAL A 49 -7.98 -7.33 0.36
N SER A 50 -7.70 -6.60 1.44
CA SER A 50 -7.76 -7.13 2.81
C SER A 50 -9.16 -7.63 3.18
N VAL A 51 -10.21 -6.89 2.84
CA VAL A 51 -11.60 -7.32 3.06
C VAL A 51 -11.91 -8.58 2.26
N MET A 52 -11.58 -8.60 0.96
CA MET A 52 -11.78 -9.77 0.11
C MET A 52 -11.06 -11.01 0.66
N MET A 53 -9.80 -10.88 1.08
CA MET A 53 -9.01 -11.98 1.62
C MET A 53 -9.52 -12.49 2.97
N ALA A 54 -10.09 -11.59 3.79
CA ALA A 54 -10.77 -11.99 5.02
C ALA A 54 -12.10 -12.72 4.74
N MET A 55 -12.87 -12.27 3.76
CA MET A 55 -14.09 -12.93 3.30
C MET A 55 -13.83 -14.30 2.68
N ASP A 56 -12.71 -14.45 1.95
CA ASP A 56 -12.25 -15.72 1.37
C ASP A 56 -11.59 -16.66 2.41
N GLY A 57 -11.54 -16.26 3.69
CA GLY A 57 -10.97 -17.08 4.78
C GLY A 57 -9.44 -17.21 4.74
N ARG A 58 -8.76 -16.47 3.87
CA ARG A 58 -7.28 -16.45 3.75
C ARG A 58 -6.59 -15.50 4.73
N MET A 59 -7.36 -14.66 5.42
CA MET A 59 -6.91 -13.75 6.46
C MET A 59 -7.88 -13.79 7.65
N PRO A 60 -7.38 -13.84 8.90
CA PRO A 60 -8.25 -13.67 10.06
C PRO A 60 -8.90 -12.28 10.06
N VAL A 61 -10.22 -12.21 10.28
CA VAL A 61 -10.97 -10.94 10.35
C VAL A 61 -10.39 -10.00 11.41
N SER A 62 -9.82 -10.54 12.50
CA SER A 62 -9.14 -9.78 13.54
C SER A 62 -7.87 -9.06 13.06
N GLU A 63 -7.18 -9.58 12.03
CA GLU A 63 -6.00 -8.92 11.44
C GLU A 63 -6.39 -7.86 10.40
N MET A 64 -7.55 -8.02 9.75
CA MET A 64 -8.02 -7.16 8.65
C MET A 64 -8.02 -5.68 9.01
N ILE A 65 -8.54 -5.31 10.19
CA ILE A 65 -8.59 -3.91 10.64
C ILE A 65 -7.18 -3.34 10.78
N GLY A 66 -6.24 -4.12 11.31
CA GLY A 66 -4.83 -3.70 11.43
C GLY A 66 -4.18 -3.44 10.08
N TYR A 67 -4.49 -4.26 9.07
CA TYR A 67 -4.04 -4.03 7.69
C TYR A 67 -4.63 -2.74 7.12
N ILE A 68 -5.94 -2.54 7.24
CA ILE A 68 -6.62 -1.35 6.72
C ILE A 68 -6.03 -0.08 7.35
N LEU A 69 -5.83 -0.07 8.67
CA LEU A 69 -5.23 1.08 9.36
C LEU A 69 -3.80 1.35 8.90
N ALA A 70 -2.99 0.31 8.72
CA ALA A 70 -1.62 0.46 8.22
C ALA A 70 -1.58 0.99 6.78
N GLN A 71 -2.46 0.48 5.90
CA GLN A 71 -2.58 0.92 4.51
C GLN A 71 -3.02 2.39 4.43
N VAL A 72 -4.07 2.77 5.17
CA VAL A 72 -4.57 4.15 5.22
C VAL A 72 -3.52 5.11 5.80
N ALA A 73 -2.79 4.69 6.84
CA ALA A 73 -1.68 5.48 7.37
C ALA A 73 -0.55 5.66 6.33
N GLY A 74 -0.20 4.59 5.59
CA GLY A 74 0.80 4.64 4.52
C GLY A 74 0.39 5.59 3.40
N ALA A 75 -0.89 5.56 3.03
CA ALA A 75 -1.48 6.48 2.06
C ALA A 75 -1.43 7.94 2.52
N ALA A 76 -1.80 8.21 3.78
CA ALA A 76 -1.75 9.54 4.36
C ALA A 76 -0.32 10.10 4.34
N VAL A 77 0.67 9.29 4.74
CA VAL A 77 2.08 9.70 4.74
C VAL A 77 2.59 9.94 3.31
N ALA A 78 2.20 9.12 2.33
CA ALA A 78 2.57 9.34 0.92
C ALA A 78 2.07 10.70 0.42
N LEU A 79 0.81 11.02 0.71
CA LEU A 79 0.22 12.31 0.34
C LEU A 79 0.91 13.49 1.04
N LEU A 80 1.21 13.37 2.34
CA LEU A 80 1.93 14.40 3.09
C LEU A 80 3.32 14.66 2.51
N VAL A 81 4.08 13.61 2.22
CA VAL A 81 5.42 13.72 1.62
C VAL A 81 5.35 14.34 0.23
N TYR A 82 4.41 13.87 -0.60
CA TYR A 82 4.21 14.41 -1.94
C TYR A 82 3.91 15.91 -1.92
N ASN A 83 2.94 16.34 -1.10
CA ASN A 83 2.56 17.75 -1.00
C ASN A 83 3.69 18.64 -0.49
N LYS A 84 4.45 18.17 0.50
CA LYS A 84 5.50 18.97 1.13
C LYS A 84 6.76 19.10 0.27
N TYR A 85 7.14 18.04 -0.46
CA TYR A 85 8.47 17.96 -1.08
C TYR A 85 8.48 17.81 -2.60
N ILE A 86 7.39 17.31 -3.20
CA ILE A 86 7.35 16.95 -4.63
C ILE A 86 6.45 17.90 -5.41
N LYS A 87 5.21 18.11 -4.95
CA LYS A 87 4.17 18.88 -5.66
C LYS A 87 4.63 20.28 -6.07
N ASN A 88 5.36 20.98 -5.21
CA ASN A 88 5.82 22.35 -5.45
C ASN A 88 7.12 22.44 -6.28
N LYS A 89 7.70 21.30 -6.69
CA LYS A 89 8.89 21.24 -7.55
C LYS A 89 8.56 20.87 -8.99
N LYS A 90 7.30 20.53 -9.27
CA LYS A 90 6.74 20.35 -10.62
C LYS A 90 6.01 21.62 -11.01
#